data_AF-A0A6N4WCI7-F1
#
_entry.id   AF-A0A6N4WCI7-F1
#
_cell.length_a   1.000
_cell.length_b   1.000
_cell.length_c   1.000
_cell.angle_alpha   90.00
_cell.angle_beta   90.00
_cell.angle_gamma   90.00
#
_symmetry.space_group_name_H-M   'P 1'
#
loop_
_entity.id
_entity.type
_entity.pdbx_description
1 polymer ?
#
loop_
_entity_poly.entity_id
_entity_poly.type
_entity_poly.pdbx_seq_one_letter_code
_entity_poly.pdbx_strand_id
1 'polypeptide(L)'
;MDDPRSSAPYWRRHPMLTLAIVGLLCFAVANGWYLTATAIAAVVAAVTTRRALRAAARRRAALRARADYEHTLHLAGDPRGGYGQFPPVVPGWFPDPGQRRQWRYFDGAVWTGQVAPR
;
A
#
# COMPACT_ATOMS: atom_id res chain seq x y z
N MET A 1 8.75 -1.58 10.37
CA MET A 1 8.12 -0.54 11.21
C MET A 1 8.36 0.77 10.49
N ASP A 2 7.52 1.09 9.50
CA ASP A 2 7.74 2.22 8.59
C ASP A 2 7.09 3.47 9.19
N ASP A 3 7.90 4.50 9.45
CA ASP A 3 7.49 5.77 10.02
C ASP A 3 6.56 6.52 9.03
N PRO A 4 5.34 6.94 9.42
CA PRO A 4 4.37 7.59 8.53
C PRO A 4 4.77 9.00 8.06
N ARG A 5 5.93 9.52 8.47
CA ARG A 5 6.42 10.87 8.14
C ARG A 5 7.23 10.95 6.84
N SER A 6 7.48 9.83 6.17
CA SER A 6 8.43 9.76 5.05
C SER A 6 7.79 9.77 3.65
N SER A 7 6.71 10.51 3.41
CA SER A 7 6.19 10.67 2.03
C SER A 7 5.47 12.00 1.81
N ALA A 8 6.09 13.12 2.18
CA ALA A 8 5.65 14.39 1.63
C ALA A 8 5.88 14.38 0.10
N PRO A 9 4.88 14.71 -0.73
CA PRO A 9 5.04 14.75 -2.17
C PRO A 9 6.20 15.67 -2.55
N TYR A 10 6.99 15.27 -3.55
CA TYR A 10 8.26 15.93 -3.95
C TYR A 10 8.13 17.46 -4.13
N TRP A 11 6.95 17.91 -4.57
CA TRP A 11 6.59 19.31 -4.81
C TRP A 11 6.53 20.15 -3.52
N ARG A 12 6.23 19.52 -2.37
CA ARG A 12 6.26 20.16 -1.05
C ARG A 12 7.68 20.30 -0.49
N ARG A 13 8.62 19.50 -0.98
CA ARG A 13 10.04 19.55 -0.57
C ARG A 13 10.85 20.53 -1.41
N HIS A 14 10.48 20.73 -2.68
CA HIS A 14 11.20 21.60 -3.61
C HIS A 14 10.30 22.59 -4.36
N PRO A 15 9.61 23.51 -3.65
CA PRO A 15 8.66 24.44 -4.26
C PRO A 15 9.31 25.37 -5.31
N MET A 16 10.56 25.78 -5.07
CA MET A 16 11.30 26.62 -6.02
C MET A 16 11.62 25.91 -7.33
N LEU A 17 11.95 24.62 -7.28
CA LEU A 17 12.30 23.82 -8.46
C LEU A 17 11.05 23.57 -9.32
N THR A 18 9.90 23.32 -8.68
CA THR A 18 8.61 23.22 -9.38
C THR A 18 8.21 24.53 -10.05
N LEU A 19 8.39 25.67 -9.37
CA LEU A 19 8.11 26.98 -9.96
C LEU A 19 9.05 27.29 -11.14
N ALA A 20 10.33 26.93 -11.03
CA ALA A 20 11.29 27.10 -12.12
C ALA A 20 10.91 26.28 -13.36
N ILE A 21 10.50 25.02 -13.19
CA ILE A 21 10.05 24.15 -14.31
C ILE A 21 8.79 24.72 -14.97
N VAL A 22 7.81 25.16 -14.16
CA VAL A 22 6.57 25.77 -14.68
C VAL A 22 6.86 27.07 -15.42
N GLY A 23 7.74 27.91 -14.89
CA GLY A 23 8.19 29.15 -15.52
C GLY A 23 8.89 28.91 -16.86
N LEU A 24 9.80 27.92 -16.93
CA LEU A 24 10.49 27.53 -18.15
C LEU A 24 9.51 27.03 -19.22
N LEU A 25 8.53 26.20 -18.82
CA LEU A 25 7.47 25.73 -19.70
C LEU A 25 6.63 26.90 -20.25
N CYS A 26 6.24 27.83 -19.38
CA CYS A 26 5.43 28.99 -19.77
C CYS A 26 6.20 29.91 -20.74
N PHE A 27 7.50 30.15 -20.48
CA PHE A 27 8.37 30.91 -21.38
C PHE A 27 8.54 30.23 -22.74
N ALA A 28 8.75 28.91 -22.78
CA ALA A 28 8.90 28.16 -24.03
C ALA A 28 7.62 28.23 -24.90
N VAL A 29 6.45 28.16 -24.27
CA VAL A 29 5.14 28.33 -24.95
C VAL A 29 4.97 29.76 -25.48
N ALA A 30 5.34 30.77 -24.72
CA ALA A 30 5.30 32.18 -25.16
C ALA A 30 6.25 32.46 -26.34
N ASN A 31 7.38 31.74 -26.43
CA ASN A 31 8.36 31.85 -27.51
C ASN A 31 8.08 30.93 -28.72
N GLY A 32 6.93 30.21 -28.72
CA GLY A 32 6.53 29.37 -29.86
C GLY A 32 7.20 27.98 -29.92
N TRP A 33 7.92 27.56 -28.88
CA TRP A 33 8.58 26.26 -28.79
C TRP A 33 7.63 25.14 -28.31
N TYR A 34 6.55 24.91 -29.05
CA TYR A 34 5.52 23.95 -28.68
C TYR A 34 5.99 22.49 -28.78
N LEU A 35 6.82 22.17 -29.78
CA LEU A 35 7.29 20.80 -30.02
C LEU A 35 8.20 20.29 -28.89
N THR A 36 9.09 21.14 -28.37
CA THR A 36 9.99 20.76 -27.27
C THR A 36 9.22 20.65 -25.96
N ALA A 37 8.29 21.57 -25.68
CA ALA A 37 7.43 21.51 -24.49
C ALA A 37 6.57 20.24 -24.45
N THR A 38 5.94 19.89 -25.57
CA THR A 38 5.13 18.66 -25.69
C THR A 38 5.99 17.40 -25.61
N ALA A 39 7.18 17.38 -26.22
CA ALA A 39 8.12 16.27 -26.09
C ALA A 39 8.56 16.03 -24.64
N ILE A 40 8.91 17.09 -23.91
CA ILE A 40 9.28 17.00 -22.49
C ILE A 40 8.11 16.45 -21.66
N ALA A 41 6.90 16.99 -21.86
CA ALA A 41 5.70 16.52 -21.18
C ALA A 41 5.42 15.03 -21.46
N ALA A 42 5.56 14.60 -22.72
CA ALA A 42 5.38 13.22 -23.12
C ALA A 42 6.42 12.28 -22.46
N VAL A 43 7.69 12.70 -22.39
CA VAL A 43 8.74 11.94 -21.71
C VAL A 43 8.46 11.81 -20.21
N VAL A 44 8.07 12.90 -19.54
CA VAL A 44 7.71 12.87 -18.13
C VAL A 44 6.53 11.94 -17.88
N ALA A 45 5.47 12.03 -18.69
CA ALA A 45 4.31 11.13 -18.61
C ALA A 45 4.71 9.67 -18.85
N ALA A 46 5.55 9.38 -19.84
CA ALA A 46 6.03 8.03 -20.12
C ALA A 46 6.86 7.46 -18.97
N VAL A 47 7.73 8.26 -18.35
CA VAL A 47 8.55 7.81 -17.22
C VAL A 47 7.71 7.55 -15.98
N THR A 48 6.76 8.43 -15.64
CA THR A 48 5.90 8.27 -14.46
C THR A 48 4.97 7.08 -14.60
N THR A 49 4.33 6.92 -15.77
CA THR A 49 3.47 5.76 -16.06
C THR A 49 4.27 4.45 -16.03
N ARG A 50 5.44 4.38 -16.68
CA ARG A 50 6.32 3.19 -16.61
C ARG A 50 6.74 2.87 -15.19
N ARG A 51 7.07 3.87 -14.37
CA ARG A 51 7.40 3.69 -12.95
C ARG A 51 6.22 3.16 -12.16
N ALA A 52 5.02 3.72 -12.35
CA ALA A 52 3.80 3.27 -11.69
C ALA A 52 3.45 1.81 -12.07
N LEU A 53 3.54 1.48 -13.36
CA LEU A 53 3.31 0.13 -13.86
C LEU A 53 4.33 -0.87 -13.30
N ARG A 54 5.62 -0.50 -13.25
CA ARG A 54 6.66 -1.34 -12.62
C ARG A 54 6.41 -1.54 -11.13
N ALA A 55 5.97 -0.50 -10.41
CA ALA A 55 5.62 -0.63 -9.00
C ALA A 55 4.41 -1.55 -8.79
N ALA A 56 3.38 -1.45 -9.64
CA ALA A 56 2.22 -2.33 -9.61
C ALA A 56 2.60 -3.79 -9.94
N ALA A 57 3.49 -3.99 -10.91
CA ALA A 57 4.00 -5.32 -11.27
C ALA A 57 4.74 -5.99 -10.10
N ARG A 58 5.60 -5.24 -9.38
CA ARG A 58 6.28 -5.74 -8.17
C ARG A 58 5.29 -6.16 -7.09
N ARG A 59 4.25 -5.35 -6.85
CA ARG A 59 3.20 -5.69 -5.87
C ARG A 59 2.47 -6.98 -6.24
N ARG A 60 2.07 -7.14 -7.51
CA ARG A 60 1.42 -8.37 -8.00
C ARG A 60 2.35 -9.58 -7.91
N ALA A 61 3.62 -9.42 -8.26
CA ALA A 61 4.62 -10.49 -8.14
C ALA A 61 4.80 -10.93 -6.68
N ALA A 62 4.84 -9.99 -5.74
CA ALA A 62 4.91 -10.29 -4.31
C ALA A 62 3.68 -11.05 -3.80
N LEU A 63 2.47 -10.66 -4.25
CA LEU A 63 1.24 -11.38 -3.89
C LEU A 63 1.22 -12.82 -4.42
N ARG A 64 1.68 -13.03 -5.67
CA ARG A 64 1.80 -14.38 -6.24
C ARG A 64 2.81 -15.24 -5.48
N ALA A 65 4.02 -14.71 -5.25
CA ALA A 65 5.05 -15.41 -4.49
C ALA A 65 4.57 -15.80 -3.08
N ARG A 66 3.75 -14.96 -2.45
CA ARG A 66 3.14 -15.26 -1.15
C ARG A 66 2.08 -16.34 -1.23
N ALA A 67 1.19 -16.28 -2.22
CA ALA A 67 0.19 -17.33 -2.44
C ALA A 67 0.83 -18.69 -2.75
N ASP A 68 1.90 -18.70 -3.56
CA ASP A 68 2.65 -19.91 -3.88
C ASP A 68 3.30 -20.51 -2.62
N TYR A 69 3.90 -19.66 -1.78
CA TYR A 69 4.46 -20.07 -0.49
C TYR A 69 3.39 -20.70 0.43
N GLU A 70 2.22 -20.06 0.55
CA GLU A 70 1.12 -20.57 1.37
C GLU A 70 0.57 -21.91 0.81
N HIS A 71 0.49 -22.04 -0.52
CA HIS A 71 0.09 -23.30 -1.18
C HIS A 71 1.09 -24.43 -0.90
N THR A 72 2.39 -24.16 -0.98
CA THR A 72 3.42 -25.17 -0.67
C THR A 72 3.39 -25.63 0.78
N LEU A 73 3.18 -24.72 1.73
CA LEU A 73 3.00 -25.07 3.15
C LEU A 73 1.78 -25.95 3.39
N HIS A 74 0.67 -25.65 2.70
CA HIS A 74 -0.54 -26.46 2.78
C HIS A 74 -0.28 -27.89 2.26
N LEU A 75 0.40 -28.03 1.12
CA LEU A 75 0.78 -29.34 0.57
C LEU A 75 1.77 -30.10 1.46
N ALA A 76 2.65 -29.39 2.16
CA ALA A 76 3.61 -29.97 3.10
C ALA A 76 2.96 -30.44 4.41
N GLY A 77 1.68 -30.11 4.66
CA GLY A 77 0.97 -30.52 5.87
C GLY A 77 1.53 -29.89 7.14
N ASP A 78 1.75 -28.56 7.13
CA ASP A 78 2.30 -27.82 8.28
C ASP A 78 1.53 -28.15 9.59
N PRO A 79 2.22 -28.66 10.63
CA PRO A 79 1.61 -29.05 11.91
C PRO A 79 0.95 -27.90 12.67
N ARG A 80 1.14 -26.63 12.26
CA ARG A 80 0.47 -25.47 12.86
C ARG A 80 -1.01 -25.35 12.49
N GLY A 81 -1.52 -26.13 11.55
CA GLY A 81 -2.96 -26.26 11.26
C GLY A 81 -3.66 -24.98 10.76
N GLY A 82 -2.89 -23.96 10.35
CA GLY A 82 -3.40 -22.66 9.92
C GLY A 82 -2.97 -22.29 8.51
N TYR A 83 -3.80 -21.49 7.82
CA TYR A 83 -3.49 -20.92 6.51
C TYR A 83 -2.26 -19.99 6.58
N GLY A 84 -1.07 -20.55 6.37
CA GLY A 84 0.16 -19.78 6.17
C GLY A 84 0.65 -19.00 7.39
N GLN A 85 1.03 -17.73 7.17
CA GLN A 85 1.73 -16.90 8.16
C GLN A 85 0.81 -16.25 9.21
N PHE A 86 -0.51 -16.45 9.10
CA PHE A 86 -1.47 -15.97 10.09
C PHE A 86 -1.75 -17.10 11.08
N PRO A 87 -1.19 -17.04 12.30
CA PRO A 87 -1.55 -18.02 13.31
C PRO A 87 -3.06 -17.94 13.56
N PRO A 88 -3.74 -19.08 13.79
CA PRO A 88 -5.14 -19.06 14.19
C PRO A 88 -5.31 -18.14 15.40
N VAL A 89 -6.34 -17.30 15.38
CA VAL A 89 -6.62 -16.37 16.48
C VAL A 89 -6.78 -17.22 17.75
N VAL A 90 -5.92 -16.98 18.73
CA VAL A 90 -5.96 -17.71 19.99
C VAL A 90 -7.20 -17.30 20.79
N PRO A 91 -7.81 -18.23 21.55
CA PRO A 91 -8.95 -17.91 22.40
C PRO A 91 -8.60 -16.80 23.40
N GLY A 92 -9.46 -15.80 23.54
CA GLY A 92 -9.16 -14.64 24.39
C GLY A 92 -10.23 -13.54 24.39
N TRP A 93 -10.00 -12.53 25.23
CA TRP A 93 -10.84 -11.35 25.30
C TRP A 93 -10.40 -10.32 24.26
N PHE A 94 -11.31 -9.93 23.37
CA PHE A 94 -11.05 -8.93 22.33
C PHE A 94 -12.11 -7.82 22.36
N PRO A 95 -11.81 -6.61 21.84
CA PRO A 95 -12.81 -5.55 21.72
C PRO A 95 -13.98 -5.99 20.85
N ASP A 96 -15.22 -5.81 21.33
CA ASP A 96 -16.42 -6.24 20.60
C ASP A 96 -16.60 -5.42 19.30
N PRO A 97 -16.67 -6.06 18.12
CA PRO A 97 -16.92 -5.37 16.85
C PRO A 97 -18.29 -4.68 16.80
N GLY A 98 -19.29 -5.17 17.55
CA GLY A 98 -20.63 -4.57 17.60
C GLY A 98 -20.74 -3.41 18.60
N GLN A 99 -19.94 -3.40 19.67
CA GLN A 99 -20.02 -2.42 20.75
C GLN A 99 -18.63 -2.01 21.26
N ARG A 100 -18.17 -0.82 20.86
CA ARG A 100 -16.82 -0.28 21.16
C ARG A 100 -16.44 -0.17 22.65
N ARG A 101 -17.39 -0.28 23.58
CA ARG A 101 -17.18 -0.13 25.02
C ARG A 101 -17.12 -1.45 25.79
N GLN A 102 -17.07 -2.59 25.10
CA GLN A 102 -17.10 -3.91 25.73
C GLN A 102 -16.01 -4.82 25.16
N TRP A 103 -15.59 -5.78 25.99
CA TRP A 103 -14.80 -6.93 25.57
C TRP A 103 -15.75 -8.10 25.35
N ARG A 104 -15.47 -8.90 24.31
CA ARG A 104 -16.21 -10.13 24.03
C ARG A 104 -15.20 -11.27 23.87
N TYR A 105 -15.52 -12.42 24.44
CA TYR A 105 -14.63 -13.57 24.38
C TYR A 105 -14.76 -14.26 23.02
N PHE A 106 -13.63 -14.44 22.34
CA PHE A 106 -13.51 -15.20 21.09
C PHE A 106 -12.89 -16.55 21.43
N ASP A 107 -13.52 -17.65 21.02
CA ASP A 107 -13.08 -19.01 21.36
C ASP A 107 -12.05 -19.60 20.38
N GLY A 108 -11.61 -18.80 19.41
CA GLY A 108 -10.70 -19.21 18.33
C GLY A 108 -11.40 -19.53 17.00
N ALA A 109 -12.73 -19.64 16.99
CA ALA A 109 -13.53 -19.83 15.77
C ALA A 109 -14.67 -18.81 15.66
N VAL A 110 -15.37 -18.52 16.75
CA VAL A 110 -16.56 -17.66 16.78
C VAL A 110 -16.58 -16.75 18.01
N TRP A 111 -17.33 -15.65 17.90
CA TRP A 111 -17.59 -14.76 19.03
C TRP A 111 -18.61 -15.40 19.97
N THR A 112 -18.22 -15.67 21.21
CA THR A 112 -19.11 -16.27 22.20
C THR A 112 -20.07 -15.22 22.80
N GLY A 113 -21.09 -15.65 23.54
CA GLY A 113 -22.00 -14.72 24.25
C GLY A 113 -21.37 -14.05 25.48
N GLN A 114 -20.14 -14.41 25.86
CA GLN A 114 -19.48 -13.89 27.05
C GLN A 114 -18.94 -12.49 26.77
N VAL A 115 -19.43 -11.52 27.54
CA VAL A 115 -19.05 -10.10 27.44
C VAL A 115 -18.57 -9.59 28.79
N ALA A 116 -17.63 -8.64 28.76
CA ALA A 116 -17.10 -7.96 29.94
C ALA A 116 -17.03 -6.44 29.68
N PRO A 117 -17.29 -5.59 30.70
CA PRO A 117 -17.10 -4.15 30.57
C PRO A 117 -15.62 -3.82 30.33
N ARG A 118 -15.37 -2.79 29.53
CA ARG A 118 -14.01 -2.31 29.23
C ARG A 118 -13.43 -1.42 30.33
#